data_AF-A0A7V3SD62-F1
#
_entry.id   AF-A0A7V3SD62-F1
#
_cell.length_a   1.000
_cell.length_b   1.000
_cell.length_c   1.000
_cell.angle_alpha   90.00
_cell.angle_beta   90.00
_cell.angle_gamma   90.00
#
_symmetry.space_group_name_H-M   'P 1'
#
loop_
_entity.id
_entity.type
_entity.pdbx_description
1 polymer ?
#
loop_
_entity_poly.entity_id
_entity_poly.type
_entity_poly.pdbx_seq_one_letter_code
_entity_poly.pdbx_strand_id
1 'polypeptide(L)'
;MEDVQSNPCTACPGLCCSRNVINVCGYDAWAIARGLDISPMDFLAFARLEEETPYGFRLDGTGTAYHLALNMNLHPDGARRCIFGIILPGGRFRCGIYPLRPLGCRSYPFAFGEDGPMVKPWALCPGEGWNLDRLSLDSVRERLAESDMEFCIYALAVAVWNENVSDRPPLKKVDFRPFVRYVMETYDRLAGVREEIPAELWPEIWNRWRGYTAKGMNPLELNPIRSDATSVWKQWIDSIHQAVKPASELHPI
;
A
#
# COMPACT_ATOMS: atom_id res chain seq x y z
N MET A 1 -23.99 8.99 -26.24
CA MET A 1 -23.85 9.08 -24.77
C MET A 1 -23.47 7.68 -24.33
N GLU A 2 -22.17 7.44 -24.15
CA GLU A 2 -21.69 6.19 -23.56
C GLU A 2 -22.25 6.09 -22.14
N ASP A 3 -22.91 4.97 -21.88
CA ASP A 3 -23.51 4.66 -20.60
C ASP A 3 -22.40 4.71 -19.55
N VAL A 4 -22.53 5.59 -18.56
CA VAL A 4 -21.60 5.67 -17.43
C VAL A 4 -21.77 4.36 -16.67
N GLN A 5 -20.94 3.39 -17.05
CA GLN A 5 -21.06 2.02 -16.61
C GLN A 5 -21.10 1.98 -15.09
N SER A 6 -22.22 1.51 -14.56
CA SER A 6 -22.51 1.61 -13.12
C SER A 6 -21.43 0.90 -12.32
N ASN A 7 -20.61 1.65 -11.60
CA ASN A 7 -19.61 1.08 -10.70
C ASN A 7 -20.31 0.11 -9.74
N PRO A 8 -19.94 -1.19 -9.69
CA PRO A 8 -20.60 -2.18 -8.84
C PRO A 8 -20.60 -1.81 -7.35
N CYS A 9 -19.63 -0.97 -6.93
CA CYS A 9 -19.58 -0.41 -5.59
C CYS A 9 -20.74 0.55 -5.28
N THR A 10 -21.39 1.14 -6.29
CA THR A 10 -22.49 2.10 -6.14
C THR A 10 -23.79 1.48 -5.64
N ALA A 11 -23.96 0.16 -5.73
CA ALA A 11 -25.07 -0.57 -5.13
C ALA A 11 -24.63 -1.54 -4.01
N CYS A 12 -23.32 -1.69 -3.79
CA CYS A 12 -22.77 -2.66 -2.85
C CYS A 12 -23.07 -2.31 -1.37
N PRO A 13 -23.35 -3.31 -0.51
CA PRO A 13 -23.48 -3.12 0.94
C PRO A 13 -22.14 -2.85 1.68
N GLY A 14 -21.01 -2.88 0.98
CA GLY A 14 -19.70 -2.51 1.52
C GLY A 14 -19.08 -3.57 2.45
N LEU A 15 -19.35 -4.86 2.22
CA LEU A 15 -18.83 -5.95 3.07
C LEU A 15 -17.31 -5.95 3.21
N CYS A 16 -16.58 -5.56 2.16
CA CYS A 16 -15.12 -5.45 2.20
C CYS A 16 -14.62 -4.43 3.25
N CYS A 17 -15.42 -3.43 3.61
CA CYS A 17 -15.06 -2.41 4.58
C CYS A 17 -15.48 -2.76 6.01
N SER A 18 -16.28 -3.82 6.21
CA SER A 18 -16.74 -4.26 7.54
C SER A 18 -16.20 -5.63 7.94
N ARG A 19 -15.74 -6.44 6.98
CA ARG A 19 -15.31 -7.82 7.24
C ARG A 19 -13.82 -8.09 6.98
N ASN A 20 -13.12 -7.21 6.27
CA ASN A 20 -11.69 -7.38 6.02
C ASN A 20 -10.86 -6.54 6.97
N VAL A 21 -9.72 -7.09 7.39
CA VAL A 21 -8.58 -6.26 7.80
C VAL A 21 -8.03 -5.60 6.54
N ILE A 22 -7.96 -4.27 6.56
CA ILE A 22 -7.46 -3.50 5.42
C ILE A 22 -5.99 -3.22 5.69
N ASN A 23 -5.12 -4.12 5.22
CA ASN A 23 -3.69 -3.90 5.24
C ASN A 23 -3.33 -2.68 4.40
N VAL A 24 -2.42 -1.87 4.90
CA VAL A 24 -1.92 -0.68 4.22
C VAL A 24 -0.40 -0.69 4.18
N CYS A 25 0.18 -0.10 3.13
CA CYS A 25 1.62 0.13 3.05
C CYS A 25 1.97 1.56 3.50
N GLY A 26 3.26 1.90 3.48
CA GLY A 26 3.71 3.25 3.82
C GLY A 26 3.14 4.34 2.91
N TYR A 27 2.96 4.05 1.61
CA TYR A 27 2.35 4.97 0.67
C TYR A 27 0.91 5.32 1.05
N ASP A 28 0.11 4.32 1.42
CA ASP A 28 -1.28 4.53 1.83
C ASP A 28 -1.35 5.42 3.07
N ALA A 29 -0.51 5.15 4.08
CA ALA A 29 -0.42 5.97 5.28
C ALA A 29 -0.05 7.41 4.94
N TRP A 30 0.96 7.61 4.10
CA TRP A 30 1.41 8.92 3.67
C TRP A 30 0.33 9.68 2.87
N ALA A 31 -0.24 9.04 1.84
CA ALA A 31 -1.21 9.66 0.94
C ALA A 31 -2.51 10.05 1.68
N ILE A 32 -2.98 9.20 2.59
CA ILE A 32 -4.17 9.49 3.41
C ILE A 32 -3.89 10.66 4.36
N ALA A 33 -2.78 10.63 5.09
CA ALA A 33 -2.42 11.68 6.03
C ALA A 33 -2.26 13.04 5.34
N ARG A 34 -1.55 13.09 4.21
CA ARG A 34 -1.35 14.31 3.41
C ARG A 34 -2.64 14.79 2.76
N GLY A 35 -3.44 13.89 2.21
CA GLY A 35 -4.66 14.25 1.49
C GLY A 35 -5.82 14.69 2.38
N LEU A 36 -5.81 14.31 3.67
CA LEU A 36 -6.86 14.67 4.63
C LEU A 36 -6.39 15.63 5.72
N ASP A 37 -5.09 15.93 5.79
CA ASP A 37 -4.46 16.73 6.86
C ASP A 37 -4.75 16.18 8.27
N ILE A 38 -4.55 14.86 8.44
CA ILE A 38 -4.74 14.15 9.72
C ILE A 38 -3.51 13.31 10.08
N SER A 39 -3.34 13.01 11.37
CA SER A 39 -2.24 12.17 11.82
C SER A 39 -2.45 10.71 11.40
N PRO A 40 -1.41 9.99 10.92
CA PRO A 40 -1.49 8.54 10.74
C PRO A 40 -1.92 7.80 12.01
N MET A 41 -1.59 8.32 13.20
CA MET A 41 -2.00 7.73 14.47
C MET A 41 -3.53 7.76 14.69
N ASP A 42 -4.26 8.62 13.98
CA ASP A 42 -5.72 8.74 14.12
C ASP A 42 -6.46 7.65 13.32
N PHE A 43 -5.83 7.08 12.28
CA PHE A 43 -6.49 6.13 11.38
C PHE A 43 -5.77 4.79 11.21
N LEU A 44 -4.51 4.67 11.61
CA LEU A 44 -3.79 3.40 11.58
C LEU A 44 -4.08 2.57 12.83
N ALA A 45 -4.15 1.26 12.61
CA ALA A 45 -4.00 0.25 13.64
C ALA A 45 -2.69 -0.51 13.42
N PHE A 46 -2.10 -0.98 14.52
CA PHE A 46 -0.85 -1.72 14.53
C PHE A 46 -1.13 -3.12 15.08
N ALA A 47 -1.33 -4.09 14.19
CA ALA A 47 -1.59 -5.46 14.59
C ALA A 47 -0.27 -6.21 14.73
N ARG A 48 -0.14 -6.99 15.81
CA ARG A 48 0.99 -7.90 16.00
C ARG A 48 0.93 -9.01 14.97
N LEU A 49 2.07 -9.35 14.38
CA LEU A 49 2.21 -10.51 13.51
C LEU A 49 2.63 -11.74 14.31
N GLU A 50 2.03 -12.88 13.97
CA GLU A 50 2.43 -14.19 14.50
C GLU A 50 3.56 -14.81 13.67
N GLU A 51 3.62 -14.47 12.38
CA GLU A 51 4.62 -14.94 11.42
C GLU A 51 5.42 -13.77 10.84
N GLU A 52 6.69 -14.01 10.53
CA GLU A 52 7.51 -13.01 9.87
C GLU A 52 7.02 -12.77 8.44
N THR A 53 6.91 -11.49 8.07
CA THR A 53 6.58 -11.09 6.71
C THR A 53 7.51 -9.94 6.31
N PRO A 54 7.76 -9.73 5.00
CA PRO A 54 8.54 -8.59 4.52
C PRO A 54 7.95 -7.21 4.91
N TYR A 55 6.67 -7.17 5.29
CA TYR A 55 5.95 -5.95 5.66
C TYR A 55 5.87 -5.74 7.18
N GLY A 56 6.42 -6.69 7.95
CA GLY A 56 6.42 -6.67 9.41
C GLY A 56 7.54 -5.81 9.98
N PHE A 57 7.19 -4.70 10.61
CA PHE A 57 8.15 -3.81 11.25
C PHE A 57 8.28 -4.14 12.75
N ARG A 58 9.48 -3.96 13.30
CA ARG A 58 9.83 -4.16 14.70
C ARG A 58 10.00 -2.80 15.38
N LEU A 59 9.94 -2.76 16.71
CA LEU A 59 10.21 -1.53 17.48
C LEU A 59 11.51 -1.60 18.28
N ASP A 60 12.02 -2.81 18.51
CA ASP A 60 13.24 -3.14 19.25
C ASP A 60 13.77 -4.52 18.83
N GLY A 61 14.83 -4.98 19.50
CA GLY A 61 15.48 -6.27 19.27
C GLY A 61 14.74 -7.50 19.81
N THR A 62 13.52 -7.38 20.33
CA THR A 62 12.78 -8.54 20.87
C THR A 62 12.28 -9.51 19.79
N GLY A 63 12.29 -9.08 18.53
CA GLY A 63 11.73 -9.83 17.41
C GLY A 63 10.21 -9.68 17.24
N THR A 64 9.53 -8.96 18.14
CA THR A 64 8.09 -8.70 17.99
C THR A 64 7.83 -7.81 16.77
N ALA A 65 7.13 -8.36 15.79
CA ALA A 65 6.76 -7.66 14.56
C ALA A 65 5.30 -7.20 14.57
N TYR A 66 5.05 -6.11 13.87
CA TYR A 66 3.75 -5.50 13.68
C TYR A 66 3.54 -5.17 12.20
N HIS A 67 2.29 -5.04 11.77
CA HIS A 67 1.95 -4.51 10.45
C HIS A 67 0.98 -3.33 10.56
N LEU A 68 0.93 -2.53 9.49
CA LEU A 68 -0.01 -1.43 9.35
C LEU A 68 -1.34 -1.94 8.78
N ALA A 69 -2.42 -1.54 9.42
CA ALA A 69 -3.77 -1.70 8.91
C ALA A 69 -4.58 -0.42 9.13
N LEU A 70 -5.70 -0.25 8.43
CA LEU A 70 -6.68 0.76 8.83
C LEU A 70 -7.38 0.34 10.12
N ASN A 71 -7.61 1.31 11.00
CA ASN A 71 -8.39 1.12 12.20
C ASN A 71 -9.84 0.75 11.86
N MET A 72 -10.43 -0.10 12.71
CA MET A 72 -11.79 -0.59 12.58
C MET A 72 -12.59 -0.11 13.80
N ASN A 73 -13.46 0.88 13.60
CA ASN A 73 -14.29 1.45 14.64
C ASN A 73 -15.42 0.50 15.04
N LEU A 74 -15.68 0.38 16.35
CA LEU A 74 -16.86 -0.27 16.89
C LEU A 74 -18.05 0.70 16.81
N HIS A 75 -19.11 0.30 16.14
CA HIS A 75 -20.33 1.08 16.01
C HIS A 75 -21.38 0.71 17.09
N PRO A 76 -22.39 1.56 17.33
CA PRO A 76 -23.45 1.29 18.33
C PRO A 76 -24.22 -0.02 18.12
N ASP A 77 -24.27 -0.52 16.90
CA ASP A 77 -24.89 -1.80 16.56
C ASP A 77 -23.99 -3.02 16.79
N GLY A 78 -22.82 -2.82 17.42
CA GLY A 78 -21.85 -3.87 17.71
C GLY A 78 -20.96 -4.26 16.52
N ALA A 79 -21.21 -3.74 15.32
CA ALA A 79 -20.40 -4.05 14.15
C ALA A 79 -19.09 -3.25 14.14
N ARG A 80 -18.00 -3.89 13.70
CA ARG A 80 -16.74 -3.21 13.38
C ARG A 80 -16.71 -2.80 11.91
N ARG A 81 -16.30 -1.57 11.64
CA ARG A 81 -16.20 -1.04 10.27
C ARG A 81 -14.94 -0.19 10.13
N CYS A 82 -14.38 -0.15 8.92
CA CYS A 82 -13.24 0.71 8.61
C CYS A 82 -13.52 2.15 9.06
N ILE A 83 -12.51 2.80 9.65
CA ILE A 83 -12.59 4.17 10.15
C ILE A 83 -13.12 5.18 9.13
N PHE A 84 -12.81 4.98 7.84
CA PHE A 84 -13.29 5.84 6.76
C PHE A 84 -14.64 5.40 6.18
N GLY A 85 -15.35 4.54 6.87
CA GLY A 85 -16.66 4.05 6.51
C GLY A 85 -17.78 5.03 6.79
N ILE A 86 -18.53 5.41 5.77
CA ILE A 86 -19.74 6.21 5.92
C ILE A 86 -20.98 5.39 5.58
N ILE A 87 -22.01 5.48 6.42
CA ILE A 87 -23.32 4.88 6.17
C ILE A 87 -24.22 5.98 5.60
N LEU A 88 -24.65 5.81 4.37
CA LEU A 88 -25.59 6.68 3.68
C LEU A 88 -27.04 6.30 4.03
N PRO A 89 -28.00 7.22 3.80
CA PRO A 89 -29.43 6.90 3.88
C PRO A 89 -29.78 5.64 3.07
N GLY A 90 -30.61 4.78 3.68
CA GLY A 90 -30.93 3.45 3.16
C GLY A 90 -29.91 2.36 3.50
N GLY A 91 -29.01 2.60 4.46
CA GLY A 91 -28.09 1.57 4.99
C GLY A 91 -26.91 1.24 4.06
N ARG A 92 -26.66 2.08 3.05
CA ARG A 92 -25.60 1.84 2.06
C ARG A 92 -24.25 2.31 2.60
N PHE A 93 -23.23 1.47 2.51
CA PHE A 93 -21.91 1.79 3.05
C PHE A 93 -20.95 2.28 1.95
N ARG A 94 -20.31 3.43 2.12
CA ARG A 94 -19.30 3.96 1.20
C ARG A 94 -18.01 4.29 1.91
N CYS A 95 -16.93 4.36 1.15
CA CYS A 95 -15.68 4.92 1.65
C CYS A 95 -15.77 6.45 1.57
N GLY A 96 -15.58 7.13 2.70
CA GLY A 96 -15.55 8.59 2.79
C GLY A 96 -14.30 9.21 2.16
N ILE A 97 -13.27 8.42 1.86
CA ILE A 97 -11.99 8.87 1.31
C ILE A 97 -11.76 8.28 -0.10
N TYR A 98 -12.81 8.17 -0.92
CA TYR A 98 -12.78 7.40 -2.17
C TYR A 98 -11.55 7.62 -3.07
N PRO A 99 -11.08 8.87 -3.32
CA PRO A 99 -9.86 9.12 -4.11
C PRO A 99 -8.57 8.69 -3.41
N LEU A 100 -8.56 8.70 -2.07
CA LEU A 100 -7.42 8.37 -1.21
C LEU A 100 -7.50 6.96 -0.62
N ARG A 101 -8.40 6.10 -1.13
CA ARG A 101 -8.52 4.71 -0.66
C ARG A 101 -7.16 4.01 -0.72
N PRO A 102 -6.84 3.12 0.23
CA PRO A 102 -5.63 2.33 0.14
C PRO A 102 -5.53 1.55 -1.17
N LEU A 103 -4.33 1.30 -1.65
CA LEU A 103 -4.05 0.55 -2.89
C LEU A 103 -4.77 -0.81 -2.90
N GLY A 104 -4.73 -1.54 -1.79
CA GLY A 104 -5.47 -2.80 -1.63
C GLY A 104 -6.99 -2.65 -1.86
N CYS A 105 -7.59 -1.52 -1.46
CA CYS A 105 -8.99 -1.20 -1.71
C CYS A 105 -9.26 -0.70 -3.14
N ARG A 106 -8.30 -0.02 -3.79
CA ARG A 106 -8.39 0.42 -5.20
C ARG A 106 -8.31 -0.75 -6.17
N SER A 107 -7.52 -1.75 -5.82
CA SER A 107 -7.30 -2.97 -6.60
C SER A 107 -8.33 -4.06 -6.31
N TYR A 108 -9.08 -3.96 -5.22
CA TYR A 108 -10.15 -4.90 -4.91
C TYR A 108 -11.29 -4.85 -5.95
N PRO A 109 -11.83 -5.99 -6.42
CA PRO A 109 -11.59 -7.36 -5.95
C PRO A 109 -10.51 -8.14 -6.73
N PHE A 110 -9.65 -7.47 -7.49
CA PHE A 110 -8.73 -8.11 -8.42
C PHE A 110 -7.42 -8.58 -7.80
N ALA A 111 -6.80 -9.55 -8.45
CA ALA A 111 -5.43 -10.03 -8.25
C ALA A 111 -4.84 -10.43 -9.60
N PHE A 112 -3.53 -10.68 -9.66
CA PHE A 112 -2.94 -11.40 -10.80
C PHE A 112 -3.14 -12.91 -10.61
N GLY A 113 -3.70 -13.57 -11.62
CA GLY A 113 -3.70 -15.01 -11.82
C GLY A 113 -2.66 -15.43 -12.87
N GLU A 114 -2.74 -16.68 -13.32
CA GLU A 114 -1.81 -17.25 -14.32
C GLU A 114 -1.89 -16.51 -15.67
N ASP A 115 -3.11 -16.24 -16.15
CA ASP A 115 -3.36 -15.61 -17.46
C ASP A 115 -3.55 -14.07 -17.38
N GLY A 116 -3.24 -13.45 -16.24
CA GLY A 116 -3.40 -12.00 -16.03
C GLY A 116 -4.42 -11.65 -14.94
N PRO A 117 -5.06 -10.47 -14.98
CA PRO A 117 -5.99 -10.06 -13.93
C PRO A 117 -7.17 -11.02 -13.77
N MET A 118 -7.49 -11.37 -12.52
CA MET A 118 -8.63 -12.19 -12.14
C MET A 118 -9.35 -11.59 -10.94
N VAL A 119 -10.63 -11.94 -10.76
CA VAL A 119 -11.35 -11.65 -9.52
C VAL A 119 -10.89 -12.65 -8.45
N LYS A 120 -10.57 -12.16 -7.25
CA LYS A 120 -10.18 -13.01 -6.12
C LYS A 120 -11.29 -14.04 -5.82
N PRO A 121 -10.98 -15.33 -5.68
CA PRO A 121 -11.98 -16.37 -5.36
C PRO A 121 -12.69 -16.12 -4.03
N TRP A 122 -12.03 -15.44 -3.10
CA TRP A 122 -12.54 -15.04 -1.79
C TRP A 122 -13.04 -13.58 -1.75
N ALA A 123 -13.31 -12.97 -2.90
CA ALA A 123 -13.94 -11.66 -2.93
C ALA A 123 -15.36 -11.72 -2.33
N LEU A 124 -15.66 -10.77 -1.45
CA LEU A 124 -16.98 -10.51 -0.87
C LEU A 124 -17.87 -9.71 -1.80
N CYS A 125 -17.36 -9.34 -2.98
CA CYS A 125 -18.11 -8.67 -4.00
C CYS A 125 -19.09 -9.65 -4.68
N PRO A 126 -20.30 -9.19 -5.05
CA PRO A 126 -21.20 -10.02 -5.83
C PRO A 126 -20.56 -10.36 -7.18
N GLY A 127 -20.48 -11.66 -7.51
CA GLY A 127 -19.74 -12.16 -8.68
C GLY A 127 -20.22 -11.59 -10.02
N GLU A 128 -21.53 -11.39 -10.17
CA GLU A 128 -22.14 -10.83 -11.38
C GLU A 128 -21.77 -9.36 -11.63
N GLY A 129 -21.33 -8.64 -10.58
CA GLY A 129 -20.96 -7.23 -10.67
C GLY A 129 -19.60 -7.00 -11.33
N TRP A 130 -18.72 -8.01 -11.39
CA TRP A 130 -17.33 -7.85 -11.82
C TRP A 130 -17.02 -8.71 -13.04
N ASN A 131 -17.74 -8.46 -14.13
CA ASN A 131 -17.47 -9.08 -15.43
C ASN A 131 -16.24 -8.42 -16.07
N LEU A 132 -15.15 -9.18 -16.20
CA LEU A 132 -13.88 -8.75 -16.79
C LEU A 132 -14.01 -8.30 -18.25
N ASP A 133 -14.92 -8.88 -19.03
CA ASP A 133 -15.16 -8.53 -20.44
C ASP A 133 -15.70 -7.10 -20.59
N ARG A 134 -16.21 -6.53 -19.50
CA ARG A 134 -16.78 -5.18 -19.46
C ARG A 134 -15.85 -4.17 -18.80
N LEU A 135 -14.64 -4.57 -18.40
CA LEU A 135 -13.70 -3.70 -17.70
C LEU A 135 -12.49 -3.39 -18.58
N SER A 136 -11.92 -2.20 -18.39
CA SER A 136 -10.57 -1.92 -18.90
C SER A 136 -9.56 -2.77 -18.14
N LEU A 137 -9.12 -3.87 -18.75
CA LEU A 137 -8.12 -4.76 -18.16
C LEU A 137 -6.77 -4.07 -17.97
N ASP A 138 -6.44 -3.11 -18.83
CA ASP A 138 -5.19 -2.34 -18.69
C ASP A 138 -5.22 -1.47 -17.43
N SER A 139 -6.33 -0.77 -17.19
CA SER A 139 -6.50 -0.02 -15.93
C SER A 139 -6.50 -0.93 -14.69
N VAL A 140 -6.97 -2.19 -14.80
CA VAL A 140 -6.86 -3.16 -13.71
C VAL A 140 -5.40 -3.59 -13.51
N ARG A 141 -4.66 -3.88 -14.59
CA ARG A 141 -3.24 -4.25 -14.54
C ARG A 141 -2.40 -3.16 -13.92
N GLU A 142 -2.60 -1.90 -14.33
CA GLU A 142 -1.88 -0.73 -13.81
C GLU A 142 -2.08 -0.60 -12.30
N ARG A 143 -3.32 -0.65 -11.80
CA ARG A 143 -3.60 -0.57 -10.35
C ARG A 143 -2.99 -1.72 -9.56
N LEU A 144 -3.02 -2.93 -10.11
CA LEU A 144 -2.40 -4.08 -9.48
C LEU A 144 -0.86 -3.96 -9.45
N ALA A 145 -0.25 -3.49 -10.53
CA ALA A 145 1.19 -3.30 -10.64
C ALA A 145 1.69 -2.12 -9.77
N GLU A 146 0.93 -1.01 -9.70
CA GLU A 146 1.17 0.08 -8.75
C GLU A 146 1.12 -0.46 -7.31
N SER A 147 0.07 -1.20 -6.96
CA SER A 147 -0.05 -1.82 -5.65
C SER A 147 1.14 -2.72 -5.31
N ASP A 148 1.55 -3.58 -6.24
CA ASP A 148 2.68 -4.50 -6.06
C ASP A 148 4.00 -3.74 -5.84
N MET A 149 4.26 -2.71 -6.66
CA MET A 149 5.43 -1.84 -6.54
C MET A 149 5.51 -1.16 -5.17
N GLU A 150 4.41 -0.53 -4.73
CA GLU A 150 4.39 0.21 -3.46
C GLU A 150 4.57 -0.71 -2.24
N PHE A 151 4.05 -1.94 -2.30
CA PHE A 151 4.31 -2.93 -1.25
C PHE A 151 5.77 -3.39 -1.26
N CYS A 152 6.42 -3.57 -2.42
CA CYS A 152 7.85 -3.87 -2.49
C CYS A 152 8.71 -2.72 -1.94
N ILE A 153 8.39 -1.47 -2.28
CA ILE A 153 9.07 -0.28 -1.73
C ILE A 153 8.91 -0.24 -0.21
N TYR A 154 7.69 -0.50 0.29
CA TYR A 154 7.43 -0.55 1.71
C TYR A 154 8.20 -1.68 2.42
N ALA A 155 8.30 -2.86 1.82
CA ALA A 155 9.11 -3.96 2.36
C ALA A 155 10.59 -3.56 2.50
N LEU A 156 11.15 -2.87 1.51
CA LEU A 156 12.51 -2.33 1.60
C LEU A 156 12.63 -1.32 2.75
N ALA A 157 11.69 -0.37 2.87
CA ALA A 157 11.69 0.61 3.95
C ALA A 157 11.60 -0.06 5.34
N VAL A 158 10.78 -1.11 5.46
CA VAL A 158 10.66 -1.91 6.69
C VAL A 158 11.95 -2.66 7.00
N ALA A 159 12.62 -3.24 6.00
CA ALA A 159 13.89 -3.94 6.19
C ALA A 159 14.97 -2.99 6.75
N VAL A 160 15.13 -1.81 6.14
CA VAL A 160 16.06 -0.76 6.59
C VAL A 160 15.74 -0.30 8.01
N TRP A 161 14.46 -0.09 8.33
CA TRP A 161 14.04 0.24 9.69
C TRP A 161 14.37 -0.88 10.69
N ASN A 162 14.07 -2.11 10.34
CA ASN A 162 14.26 -3.28 11.20
C ASN A 162 15.73 -3.51 11.54
N GLU A 163 16.64 -3.27 10.58
CA GLU A 163 18.08 -3.28 10.81
C GLU A 163 18.50 -2.21 11.83
N ASN A 164 17.94 -0.99 11.73
CA ASN A 164 18.25 0.11 12.66
C ASN A 164 17.75 -0.14 14.09
N VAL A 165 16.75 -1.01 14.28
CA VAL A 165 16.19 -1.31 15.61
C VAL A 165 16.63 -2.67 16.18
N SER A 166 17.37 -3.49 15.43
CA SER A 166 17.69 -4.88 15.79
C SER A 166 18.43 -5.01 17.12
N ASP A 167 19.30 -4.04 17.42
CA ASP A 167 20.17 -4.08 18.60
C ASP A 167 19.63 -3.24 19.75
N ARG A 168 18.43 -2.67 19.60
CA ARG A 168 17.81 -1.84 20.65
C ARG A 168 17.29 -2.72 21.78
N PRO A 169 17.49 -2.31 23.04
CA PRO A 169 16.92 -3.03 24.18
C PRO A 169 15.39 -3.03 24.13
N PRO A 170 14.73 -3.99 24.79
CA PRO A 170 13.28 -4.04 24.86
C PRO A 170 12.67 -2.73 25.36
N LEU A 171 11.64 -2.26 24.69
CA LEU A 171 10.95 -1.03 25.09
C LEU A 171 10.17 -1.25 26.40
N LYS A 172 10.30 -0.31 27.34
CA LYS A 172 9.46 -0.27 28.55
C LYS A 172 7.99 0.00 28.24
N LYS A 173 7.72 0.67 27.12
CA LYS A 173 6.37 0.99 26.62
C LYS A 173 6.41 1.02 25.09
N VAL A 174 5.45 0.35 24.47
CA VAL A 174 5.27 0.35 23.01
C VAL A 174 4.96 1.77 22.53
N ASP A 175 5.72 2.24 21.54
CA ASP A 175 5.52 3.52 20.88
C ASP A 175 5.77 3.38 19.37
N PHE A 176 4.72 3.55 18.57
CA PHE A 176 4.77 3.42 17.12
C PHE A 176 5.17 4.71 16.40
N ARG A 177 5.17 5.85 17.10
CA ARG A 177 5.43 7.17 16.48
C ARG A 177 6.79 7.26 15.80
N PRO A 178 7.90 6.69 16.33
CA PRO A 178 9.17 6.71 15.64
C PRO A 178 9.13 6.03 14.25
N PHE A 179 8.47 4.87 14.16
CA PHE A 179 8.31 4.15 12.89
C PHE A 179 7.42 4.92 11.92
N VAL A 180 6.27 5.42 12.40
CA VAL A 180 5.35 6.23 11.58
C VAL A 180 6.07 7.47 11.03
N ARG A 181 6.83 8.19 11.85
CA ARG A 181 7.62 9.35 11.38
C ARG A 181 8.60 8.95 10.28
N TYR A 182 9.34 7.86 10.47
CA TYR A 182 10.27 7.34 9.46
C TYR A 182 9.55 7.01 8.13
N VAL A 183 8.37 6.38 8.19
CA VAL A 183 7.56 6.10 7.00
C VAL A 183 7.14 7.41 6.32
N MET A 184 6.61 8.38 7.07
CA MET A 184 6.17 9.66 6.51
C MET A 184 7.32 10.41 5.81
N GLU A 185 8.47 10.53 6.47
CA GLU A 185 9.66 11.17 5.90
C GLU A 185 10.19 10.44 4.67
N THR A 186 10.14 9.10 4.65
CA THR A 186 10.54 8.28 3.50
C THR A 186 9.66 8.58 2.29
N TYR A 187 8.34 8.63 2.49
CA TYR A 187 7.40 8.89 1.40
C TYR A 187 7.34 10.36 0.97
N ASP A 188 7.66 11.31 1.85
CA ASP A 188 7.89 12.70 1.46
C ASP A 188 9.09 12.82 0.50
N ARG A 189 10.19 12.10 0.76
CA ARG A 189 11.34 12.03 -0.15
C ARG A 189 10.98 11.36 -1.48
N LEU A 190 10.27 10.24 -1.43
CA LEU A 190 9.81 9.54 -2.65
C LEU A 190 8.86 10.42 -3.48
N ALA A 191 8.02 11.24 -2.85
CA ALA A 191 7.13 12.15 -3.58
C ALA A 191 7.93 13.13 -4.45
N GLY A 192 9.00 13.72 -3.93
CA GLY A 192 9.89 14.59 -4.72
C GLY A 192 10.51 13.85 -5.92
N VAL A 193 10.95 12.61 -5.74
CA VAL A 193 11.48 11.79 -6.85
C VAL A 193 10.39 11.48 -7.89
N ARG A 194 9.16 11.20 -7.46
CA ARG A 194 8.04 10.90 -8.37
C ARG A 194 7.66 12.10 -9.23
N GLU A 195 7.75 13.32 -8.69
CA GLU A 195 7.48 14.55 -9.43
C GLU A 195 8.46 14.79 -10.59
N GLU A 196 9.67 14.21 -10.51
CA GLU A 196 10.67 14.27 -11.59
C GLU A 196 10.37 13.28 -12.74
N ILE A 197 9.49 12.30 -12.52
CA ILE A 197 9.14 11.28 -13.53
C ILE A 197 7.92 11.76 -14.34
N PRO A 198 8.04 11.95 -15.66
CA PRO A 198 6.91 12.29 -16.53
C PRO A 198 5.76 11.29 -16.40
N ALA A 199 4.53 11.81 -16.36
CA ALA A 199 3.33 11.01 -16.08
C ALA A 199 3.15 9.84 -17.08
N GLU A 200 3.53 10.06 -18.32
CA GLU A 200 3.47 9.09 -19.42
C GLU A 200 4.41 7.89 -19.27
N LEU A 201 5.41 7.95 -18.37
CA LEU A 201 6.36 6.86 -18.14
C LEU A 201 5.90 5.88 -17.07
N TRP A 202 4.93 6.23 -16.22
CA TRP A 202 4.44 5.35 -15.15
C TRP A 202 3.91 4.00 -15.65
N PRO A 203 3.12 3.93 -16.74
CA PRO A 203 2.69 2.64 -17.28
C PRO A 203 3.86 1.73 -17.67
N GLU A 204 4.93 2.27 -18.23
CA GLU A 204 6.14 1.50 -18.56
C GLU A 204 6.84 1.01 -17.28
N ILE A 205 7.00 1.88 -16.29
CA ILE A 205 7.61 1.55 -14.99
C ILE A 205 6.82 0.41 -14.32
N TRP A 206 5.50 0.52 -14.22
CA TRP A 206 4.65 -0.51 -13.62
C TRP A 206 4.71 -1.83 -14.40
N ASN A 207 4.67 -1.78 -15.74
CA ASN A 207 4.78 -2.99 -16.57
C ASN A 207 6.13 -3.67 -16.38
N ARG A 208 7.21 -2.90 -16.35
CA ARG A 208 8.56 -3.42 -16.11
C ARG A 208 8.68 -4.02 -14.71
N TRP A 209 8.18 -3.33 -13.69
CA TRP A 209 8.11 -3.83 -12.32
C TRP A 209 7.41 -5.17 -12.24
N ARG A 210 6.21 -5.24 -12.83
CA ARG A 210 5.42 -6.46 -12.87
C ARG A 210 6.14 -7.60 -13.57
N GLY A 211 6.92 -7.32 -14.62
CA GLY A 211 7.74 -8.31 -15.31
C GLY A 211 8.76 -9.00 -14.41
N TYR A 212 9.25 -8.33 -13.36
CA TYR A 212 10.12 -8.93 -12.34
C TYR A 212 9.31 -9.71 -11.30
N THR A 213 8.26 -9.10 -10.73
CA THR A 213 7.50 -9.76 -9.66
C THR A 213 6.71 -10.96 -10.16
N ALA A 214 6.36 -11.02 -11.46
CA ALA A 214 5.76 -12.20 -12.09
C ALA A 214 6.69 -13.42 -12.07
N LYS A 215 8.01 -13.18 -11.93
CA LYS A 215 9.05 -14.20 -11.83
C LYS A 215 9.49 -14.43 -10.37
N GLY A 216 8.76 -13.87 -9.41
CA GLY A 216 9.12 -13.91 -7.99
C GLY A 216 10.36 -13.09 -7.65
N MET A 217 10.76 -12.13 -8.49
CA MET A 217 11.90 -11.26 -8.23
C MET A 217 11.44 -9.89 -7.73
N ASN A 218 12.14 -9.34 -6.72
CA ASN A 218 11.98 -7.96 -6.29
C ASN A 218 13.03 -7.08 -7.00
N PRO A 219 12.64 -6.11 -7.86
CA PRO A 219 13.59 -5.22 -8.53
C PRO A 219 14.60 -4.52 -7.60
N LEU A 220 14.21 -4.26 -6.35
CA LEU A 220 15.03 -3.58 -5.34
C LEU A 220 16.09 -4.49 -4.71
N GLU A 221 15.98 -5.81 -4.89
CA GLU A 221 16.98 -6.77 -4.40
C GLU A 221 17.96 -7.18 -5.50
N LEU A 222 17.64 -6.86 -6.75
CA LEU A 222 18.51 -7.14 -7.87
C LEU A 222 19.65 -6.13 -7.89
N ASN A 223 20.88 -6.62 -7.74
CA ASN A 223 22.07 -5.82 -8.04
C ASN A 223 21.88 -5.22 -9.45
N PRO A 224 21.83 -3.89 -9.61
CA PRO A 224 21.41 -3.25 -10.85
C PRO A 224 22.30 -3.77 -11.97
N ILE A 225 21.68 -4.52 -12.88
CA ILE A 225 22.34 -5.14 -14.03
C ILE A 225 23.03 -4.00 -14.78
N ARG A 226 24.35 -4.13 -14.90
CA ARG A 226 25.34 -3.15 -15.39
C ARG A 226 25.08 -2.57 -16.80
N SER A 227 23.97 -2.86 -17.47
CA SER A 227 23.85 -2.58 -18.91
C SER A 227 23.16 -1.28 -19.30
N ASP A 228 22.56 -0.50 -18.39
CA ASP A 228 21.96 0.79 -18.80
C ASP A 228 21.94 1.82 -17.66
N ALA A 229 23.11 2.42 -17.40
CA ALA A 229 23.31 3.42 -16.37
C ALA A 229 22.49 4.71 -16.58
N THR A 230 21.89 4.88 -17.76
CA THR A 230 21.16 6.07 -18.19
C THR A 230 19.64 5.91 -18.24
N SER A 231 19.11 4.71 -18.03
CA SER A 231 17.66 4.51 -18.08
C SER A 231 16.95 5.14 -16.87
N VAL A 232 15.81 5.79 -17.11
CA VAL A 232 14.88 6.31 -16.08
C VAL A 232 14.58 5.25 -15.03
N TRP A 233 14.46 3.98 -15.45
CA TRP A 233 14.28 2.84 -14.56
C TRP A 233 15.38 2.72 -13.49
N LYS A 234 16.66 2.79 -13.91
CA LYS A 234 17.76 2.68 -12.96
C LYS A 234 17.78 3.86 -12.00
N GLN A 235 17.60 5.08 -12.52
CA GLN A 235 17.52 6.28 -11.69
C GLN A 235 16.39 6.17 -10.67
N TRP A 236 15.22 5.66 -11.08
CA TRP A 236 14.09 5.42 -10.18
C TRP A 236 14.44 4.43 -9.05
N ILE A 237 15.04 3.29 -9.38
CA ILE A 237 15.46 2.27 -8.40
C ILE A 237 16.50 2.85 -7.43
N ASP A 238 17.54 3.52 -7.94
CA ASP A 238 18.60 4.14 -7.12
C ASP A 238 18.00 5.21 -6.18
N SER A 239 17.06 6.02 -6.68
CA SER A 239 16.36 7.03 -5.88
C SER A 239 15.47 6.42 -4.80
N ILE A 240 14.83 5.27 -5.05
CA ILE A 240 14.11 4.53 -4.00
C ILE A 240 15.07 4.13 -2.88
N HIS A 241 16.20 3.51 -3.23
CA HIS A 241 17.21 3.09 -2.24
C HIS A 241 17.74 4.28 -1.44
N GLN A 242 17.90 5.44 -2.06
CA GLN A 242 18.32 6.64 -1.36
C GLN A 242 17.22 7.19 -0.43
N ALA A 243 15.97 7.18 -0.88
CA ALA A 243 14.84 7.73 -0.12
C ALA A 243 14.51 6.92 1.14
N VAL A 244 14.73 5.60 1.14
CA VAL A 244 14.47 4.74 2.31
C VAL A 244 15.53 4.85 3.41
N LYS A 245 16.70 5.43 3.14
CA LYS A 245 17.73 5.58 4.18
C LYS A 245 17.25 6.52 5.29
N PRO A 246 17.55 6.22 6.58
CA PRO A 246 17.23 7.11 7.69
C PRO A 246 17.86 8.50 7.50
N ALA A 247 17.16 9.56 7.91
CA ALA A 247 17.66 10.93 7.77
C ALA A 247 19.01 11.16 8.49
N SER A 248 19.26 10.42 9.58
CA SER A 248 20.55 10.46 10.30
C SER A 248 21.74 9.96 9.48
N GLU A 249 21.51 9.22 8.38
CA GLU A 249 22.54 8.70 7.48
C GLU A 249 22.69 9.55 6.20
N LEU A 250 21.78 10.50 5.96
CA LEU A 250 21.80 11.36 4.76
C LEU A 250 22.71 12.59 4.93
N HIS A 251 23.09 12.93 6.17
CA HIS A 251 24.09 13.94 6.47
C HIS A 251 24.94 13.50 7.67
N PRO A 252 26.21 13.06 7.47
CA PRO A 252 27.14 12.97 8.59
C PRO A 252 27.40 14.40 9.09
N ILE A 253 27.10 14.64 10.37
CA ILE A 253 27.57 15.84 11.09
C ILE A 253 29.10 15.77 11.20
#